data_AF-A0A956TIF8-F1
#
_entry.id   AF-A0A956TIF8-F1
#
_cell.length_a   1.000
_cell.length_b   1.000
_cell.length_c   1.000
_cell.angle_alpha   90.00
_cell.angle_beta   90.00
_cell.angle_gamma   90.00
#
_symmetry.space_group_name_H-M   'P 1'
#
loop_
_entity.id
_entity.type
_entity.pdbx_description
1 polymer ?
#
loop_
_entity_poly.entity_id
_entity_poly.type
_entity_poly.pdbx_seq_one_letter_code
_entity_poly.pdbx_strand_id
1 'polypeptide(L)' 'MIRLNMTTDARWVDLLPGLRLVVWPVTTTIMAAARADAALNDLDDDSPREMLAVTMAQAVA' A
#
# COMPACT_ATOMS: atom_id res chain seq x y z
N MET A 1 -8.57 22.26 -5.84
CA MET A 1 -7.89 21.48 -4.77
C MET A 1 -8.20 20.01 -4.97
N ILE A 2 -7.16 19.17 -5.08
CA ILE A 2 -7.32 17.71 -5.12
C ILE A 2 -7.51 17.24 -3.67
N ARG A 3 -8.57 16.47 -3.38
CA ARG A 3 -8.74 15.84 -2.06
C ARG A 3 -8.09 14.47 -2.06
N LEU A 4 -7.22 14.22 -1.10
CA LEU A 4 -6.68 12.89 -0.85
C LEU A 4 -7.73 12.08 -0.07
N ASN A 5 -8.15 10.96 -0.63
CA ASN A 5 -9.02 10.00 0.05
C ASN A 5 -8.14 8.97 0.77
N MET A 6 -8.20 8.95 2.10
CA MET A 6 -7.41 8.05 2.95
C MET A 6 -8.18 6.82 3.42
N THR A 7 -9.38 6.54 2.88
CA THR A 7 -10.12 5.31 3.23
C THR A 7 -9.33 4.07 2.79
N THR A 8 -9.36 3.03 3.63
CA THR A 8 -8.85 1.69 3.33
C THR A 8 -9.96 0.75 2.87
N ASP A 9 -11.21 1.22 2.78
CA ASP A 9 -12.36 0.39 2.45
C ASP A 9 -12.39 0.05 0.96
N ALA A 10 -12.81 -1.18 0.65
CA ALA A 10 -13.11 -1.56 -0.72
C ALA A 10 -14.30 -0.75 -1.25
N ARG A 11 -14.24 -0.34 -2.51
CA ARG A 11 -15.31 0.44 -3.15
C ARG A 11 -15.74 -0.15 -4.49
N TRP A 12 -17.01 0.04 -4.81
CA TRP A 12 -17.53 -0.26 -6.14
C TRP A 12 -17.17 0.84 -7.14
N VAL A 13 -16.69 0.44 -8.31
CA VAL A 13 -16.44 1.33 -9.46
C VAL A 13 -17.21 0.77 -10.66
N ASP A 14 -18.07 1.61 -11.23
CA ASP A 14 -18.79 1.34 -12.47
C ASP A 14 -17.90 1.67 -13.67
N LEU A 15 -17.68 0.71 -14.56
CA LEU A 15 -16.88 0.91 -15.78
C LEU A 15 -17.75 1.03 -17.02
N LEU A 16 -18.74 0.14 -17.14
CA LEU A 16 -19.67 0.05 -18.26
C LEU A 16 -21.05 -0.37 -17.75
N PRO A 17 -22.13 -0.18 -18.52
CA PRO A 17 -23.46 -0.66 -18.14
C PRO A 17 -23.45 -2.15 -17.80
N GLY A 18 -23.86 -2.50 -16.59
CA GLY A 18 -23.89 -3.88 -16.10
C GLY A 18 -22.55 -4.43 -15.60
N LEU A 19 -21.45 -3.68 -15.67
CA LEU A 19 -20.14 -4.09 -15.16
C LEU A 19 -19.67 -3.16 -14.03
N ARG A 20 -19.63 -3.71 -12.82
CA ARG A 20 -19.06 -3.08 -11.63
C ARG A 20 -17.88 -3.91 -11.12
N LEU A 21 -16.83 -3.24 -10.68
CA LEU A 21 -15.70 -3.87 -10.00
C LEU A 21 -15.63 -3.43 -8.54
N VAL A 22 -15.31 -4.36 -7.65
CA VAL A 22 -14.85 -4.02 -6.29
C VAL A 22 -13.35 -3.79 -6.39
N VAL A 23 -12.90 -2.58 -6.07
CA VAL A 23 -11.48 -2.24 -6.04
C VAL A 23 -11.06 -1.85 -4.64
N TRP A 24 -9.85 -2.25 -4.27
CA TRP A 24 -9.18 -1.77 -3.07
C TRP A 24 -8.39 -0.50 -3.39
N PRO A 25 -8.18 0.39 -2.40
CA PRO A 25 -7.31 1.55 -2.58
C PRO A 25 -5.92 1.12 -3.04
N VAL A 26 -5.37 1.84 -4.02
CA VAL A 26 -4.01 1.57 -4.55
C VAL A 26 -2.97 1.69 -3.43
N THR A 27 -3.18 2.58 -2.47
CA THR A 27 -2.38 2.68 -1.25
C THR A 27 -2.31 1.36 -0.49
N THR A 28 -3.41 0.60 -0.39
CA THR A 28 -3.41 -0.71 0.28
C THR A 28 -2.55 -1.73 -0.47
N THR A 29 -2.66 -1.79 -1.81
CA THR A 29 -1.82 -2.70 -2.60
C THR A 29 -0.34 -2.31 -2.57
N ILE A 30 -0.03 -1.01 -2.59
CA ILE A 30 1.33 -0.48 -2.44
C ILE A 30 1.87 -0.81 -1.04
N MET A 31 1.09 -0.59 0.02
CA MET A 31 1.51 -0.93 1.38
C MET A 31 1.68 -2.44 1.58
N ALA A 32 0.81 -3.26 0.99
CA ALA A 32 0.95 -4.72 1.04
C ALA A 32 2.22 -5.19 0.34
N ALA A 33 2.55 -4.63 -0.83
CA ALA A 33 3.79 -4.92 -1.54
C ALA A 33 5.01 -4.48 -0.73
N ALA A 34 5.01 -3.24 -0.21
CA ALA A 34 6.11 -2.72 0.61
C ALA A 34 6.34 -3.53 1.88
N ARG A 35 5.27 -4.06 2.51
CA ARG A 35 5.37 -4.92 3.69
C ARG A 35 5.87 -6.33 3.38
N ALA A 36 5.72 -6.78 2.14
CA ALA A 36 6.19 -8.08 1.68
C ALA A 36 7.58 -8.01 1.01
N ASP A 37 8.22 -6.83 1.00
CA ASP A 37 9.49 -6.63 0.33
C ASP A 37 10.60 -7.50 0.96
N ALA A 38 11.40 -8.14 0.12
CA ALA A 38 12.43 -9.07 0.56
C ALA A 38 13.54 -8.39 1.36
N ALA A 39 13.81 -7.10 1.14
CA ALA A 39 14.81 -6.32 1.88
C ALA A 39 14.43 -6.14 3.36
N LEU A 40 13.16 -6.35 3.72
CA LEU A 40 12.75 -6.36 5.13
C LEU A 40 13.21 -7.61 5.88
N ASN A 41 13.53 -8.71 5.19
CA ASN A 41 14.05 -9.93 5.83
C ASN A 41 15.49 -9.78 6.31
N ASP A 42 16.20 -8.75 5.84
CA ASP A 42 17.58 -8.45 6.23
C ASP A 42 17.66 -7.55 7.48
N LEU A 43 16.51 -7.10 8.00
CA LEU A 43 16.42 -6.32 9.23
C LEU A 43 16.32 -7.25 10.44
N ASP A 44 17.26 -7.12 11.39
CA ASP A 44 17.18 -7.79 12.69
C ASP A 44 16.07 -7.18 13.56
N ASP A 45 15.55 -7.95 14.54
CA ASP A 45 14.50 -7.51 15.47
C ASP A 45 14.89 -6.27 16.31
N ASP A 46 16.19 -6.09 16.57
CA ASP A 46 16.74 -4.92 17.27
C ASP A 46 17.03 -3.71 16.35
N SER A 47 16.71 -3.82 15.05
CA SER A 47 16.90 -2.72 14.11
C SER A 47 16.10 -1.48 14.51
N PRO A 48 16.66 -0.26 14.35
CA PRO A 48 15.94 0.97 14.62
C PRO A 48 14.66 1.06 13.78
N ARG A 49 13.58 1.58 14.37
CA ARG A 49 12.29 1.74 13.68
C ARG A 49 12.39 2.65 12.46
N GLU A 50 13.30 3.62 12.51
CA GLU A 50 13.63 4.52 11.42
C GLU A 50 14.16 3.76 10.21
N MET A 51 14.96 2.72 10.43
CA MET A 51 15.51 1.89 9.36
C MET A 51 14.40 1.09 8.68
N LEU A 52 13.49 0.49 9.46
CA LEU A 52 12.31 -0.19 8.94
C LEU A 52 11.43 0.76 8.10
N ALA A 53 11.22 1.99 8.58
CA ALA A 53 10.44 3.00 7.86
C ALA A 53 11.10 3.40 6.52
N VAL A 54 12.43 3.56 6.51
CA VAL A 54 13.17 3.88 5.28
C VAL A 54 13.11 2.72 4.28
N THR A 55 13.34 1.47 4.73
CA THR A 55 13.26 0.30 3.85
C THR A 55 11.86 0.14 3.25
N MET A 56 10.79 0.30 4.06
CA MET A 56 9.42 0.30 3.55
C MET A 56 9.16 1.44 2.55
N ALA A 57 9.72 2.63 2.76
CA ALA A 57 9.58 3.74 1.83
C ALA A 57 10.31 3.48 0.51
N GLN A 58 11.48 2.85 0.54
CA GLN A 58 12.23 2.47 -0.66
C GLN A 58 11.50 1.41 -1.48
N ALA A 59 10.81 0.47 -0.84
CA ALA A 59 10.01 -0.54 -1.55
C ALA A 59 8.81 0.03 -2.33
N VAL A 60 8.39 1.27 -2.02
CA VAL A 60 7.30 1.98 -2.70
C VAL A 60 7.80 2.86 -3.86
N ALA A 61 9.05 3.31 -3.82
CA ALA A 61 9.63 4.32 -4.72
C ALA A 61 10.35 3.70 -5.92
#